data_AF-A0A0L8LGF2-F1
#
_entry.id   AF-A0A0L8LGF2-F1
#
_cell.length_a   1.000
_cell.length_b   1.000
_cell.length_c   1.000
_cell.angle_alpha   90.00
_cell.angle_beta   90.00
_cell.angle_gamma   90.00
#
_symmetry.space_group_name_H-M   'P 1'
#
loop_
_entity.id
_entity.type
_entity.pdbx_description
1 polymer ?
#
loop_
_entity_poly.entity_id
_entity_poly.type
_entity_poly.pdbx_seq_one_letter_code
_entity_poly.pdbx_strand_id
1 'polypeptide(L)'
;MRKQPQPTAAPLDTATHARRRGRAGTRALMGEDPVLRAAYQMCRRTTRQHDPGIYALVQLVPAVLRPACWALWAAASVLDDLADERGAAPAERAAHVEAWTRALKHDLAVGRSTDPIRYALLDTAGRWSLDLTSLQGAMAQTRDDAHGLRFPDWAAWRAWCNKGVVPWVDQVRHLFEQAGAPMTLRLDRQADYRHFVDGSQLTDTLTDLSTDLADGHLLLPREALEPFPDAEADLAQGRWSPAVAALIAELTALARRQVTRPGMTRGMHPGPATVLDTAADLMRAQLDAIDAAGPTLLTRPPRPSVMARTRVLGPARLRSALAWSLTPLTVPGPRPSATEAGNPGPAADDTGLRPPPPHPDGIRPPQIAAHHMPCHVAVIMDGNGRWAEQRGLPRHEGHRAGAAAAHEMVYGALEIGLPHLTLYTLSTENWKRGTEEITMILEAVQRELDEGPLRDLDVRQRWSGRPDKLPEDLVHALRREEHRTRNRTGLTLTVCINYGGRDEIARTAAALAQAARDGEVDPHLLGEDDFARHLPHPDMPDVDLLWRTGNEQRTSNFLPWHATYAELYFTPGYWPDNDRRDLWDAITEYSGRQRRHGAVPAPLA
;
A
#
# COMPACT_ATOMS: atom_id res chain seq x y z
N MET A 1 -52.97 5.48 -53.32
CA MET A 1 -51.62 4.92 -53.59
C MET A 1 -50.67 5.44 -52.50
N ARG A 2 -50.67 4.85 -51.29
CA ARG A 2 -49.63 3.95 -50.72
C ARG A 2 -48.18 4.30 -51.10
N LYS A 3 -47.40 4.74 -50.10
CA LYS A 3 -46.10 4.15 -49.73
C LYS A 3 -45.74 4.49 -48.28
N GLN A 4 -45.47 3.44 -47.50
CA GLN A 4 -45.05 3.43 -46.09
C GLN A 4 -43.60 3.91 -45.93
N PRO A 5 -43.20 4.41 -44.75
CA PRO A 5 -41.82 4.30 -44.29
C PRO A 5 -41.63 2.99 -43.50
N GLN A 6 -40.62 2.20 -43.87
CA GLN A 6 -40.14 1.04 -43.12
C GLN A 6 -39.45 1.48 -41.82
N PRO A 7 -39.62 0.77 -40.69
CA PRO A 7 -38.73 0.89 -39.53
C PRO A 7 -37.54 -0.07 -39.69
N THR A 8 -36.32 0.45 -39.81
CA THR A 8 -35.11 -0.35 -39.64
C THR A 8 -34.87 -0.56 -38.14
N ALA A 9 -35.38 -1.68 -37.63
CA ALA A 9 -34.95 -2.23 -36.36
C ALA A 9 -33.49 -2.70 -36.48
N ALA A 10 -32.56 -2.01 -35.84
CA ALA A 10 -31.23 -2.57 -35.56
C ALA A 10 -31.37 -3.59 -34.42
N PRO A 11 -30.85 -4.83 -34.53
CA PRO A 11 -31.02 -5.82 -33.48
C PRO A 11 -30.15 -5.49 -32.26
N LEU A 12 -30.72 -5.72 -31.08
CA LEU A 12 -30.04 -5.89 -29.80
C LEU A 12 -29.06 -7.09 -29.87
N ASP A 13 -27.87 -6.91 -30.46
CA ASP A 13 -26.86 -7.98 -30.57
C ASP A 13 -25.55 -7.72 -29.81
N THR A 14 -25.41 -6.52 -29.23
CA THR A 14 -24.23 -6.11 -28.44
C THR A 14 -24.13 -6.87 -27.10
N ALA A 15 -25.25 -7.20 -26.47
CA ALA A 15 -25.28 -7.96 -25.21
C ALA A 15 -24.84 -9.42 -25.39
N THR A 16 -25.18 -10.03 -26.54
CA THR A 16 -24.84 -11.43 -26.86
C THR A 16 -23.35 -11.58 -27.16
N HIS A 17 -22.79 -10.63 -27.92
CA HIS A 17 -21.37 -10.55 -28.24
C HIS A 17 -20.49 -10.25 -27.02
N ALA A 18 -20.90 -9.35 -26.11
CA ALA A 18 -20.21 -9.09 -24.84
C ALA A 18 -20.21 -10.32 -23.91
N ARG A 19 -21.33 -11.05 -23.81
CA ARG A 19 -21.41 -12.31 -23.04
C ARG A 19 -20.52 -13.42 -23.61
N ARG A 20 -20.43 -13.56 -24.94
CA ARG A 20 -19.55 -14.55 -25.59
C ARG A 20 -18.07 -14.20 -25.42
N ARG A 21 -17.66 -12.93 -25.57
CA ARG A 21 -16.29 -12.47 -25.31
C ARG A 21 -15.90 -12.61 -23.83
N GLY A 22 -16.82 -12.28 -22.90
CA GLY A 22 -16.59 -12.46 -21.46
C GLY A 22 -16.39 -13.92 -21.06
N ARG A 23 -17.21 -14.86 -21.58
CA ARG A 23 -17.03 -16.30 -21.32
C ARG A 23 -15.75 -16.88 -21.93
N ALA A 24 -15.36 -16.44 -23.13
CA ALA A 24 -14.12 -16.86 -23.77
C ALA A 24 -12.88 -16.34 -23.00
N GLY A 25 -12.91 -15.08 -22.56
CA GLY A 25 -11.87 -14.49 -21.73
C GLY A 25 -11.71 -15.20 -20.38
N THR A 26 -12.80 -15.42 -19.63
CA THR A 26 -12.74 -16.13 -18.33
C THR A 26 -12.21 -17.56 -18.46
N ARG A 27 -12.51 -18.26 -19.58
CA ARG A 27 -12.01 -19.61 -19.83
C ARG A 27 -10.51 -19.63 -20.19
N ALA A 28 -10.02 -18.61 -20.89
CA ALA A 28 -8.59 -18.42 -21.14
C ALA A 28 -7.81 -18.06 -19.86
N LEU A 29 -8.45 -17.33 -18.93
CA LEU A 29 -7.87 -16.91 -17.65
C LEU A 29 -7.75 -18.02 -16.61
N MET A 30 -8.72 -18.92 -16.52
CA MET A 30 -8.61 -20.08 -15.64
C MET A 30 -7.65 -21.15 -16.19
N GLY A 31 -7.06 -20.92 -17.37
CA GLY A 31 -6.30 -21.90 -18.10
C GLY A 31 -7.14 -23.07 -18.60
N GLU A 32 -6.51 -23.93 -19.40
CA GLU A 32 -7.12 -25.21 -19.79
C GLU A 32 -7.17 -26.21 -18.63
N ASP A 33 -6.37 -25.99 -17.58
CA ASP A 33 -6.27 -26.84 -16.39
C ASP A 33 -7.64 -27.02 -15.68
N PRO A 34 -8.19 -28.25 -15.65
CA PRO A 34 -9.44 -28.53 -14.96
C PRO A 34 -9.33 -28.37 -13.43
N VAL A 35 -8.15 -28.57 -12.83
CA VAL A 35 -7.92 -28.47 -11.38
C VAL A 35 -8.01 -27.01 -10.93
N LEU A 36 -7.26 -26.12 -11.59
CA LEU A 36 -7.33 -24.68 -11.31
C LEU A 36 -8.74 -24.10 -11.52
N ARG A 37 -9.47 -24.59 -12.53
CA ARG A 37 -10.87 -24.19 -12.75
C ARG A 37 -11.78 -24.61 -11.60
N ALA A 38 -11.60 -25.83 -11.09
CA ALA A 38 -12.35 -26.31 -9.93
C ALA A 38 -12.00 -25.52 -8.65
N ALA A 39 -10.72 -25.17 -8.48
CA ALA A 39 -10.24 -24.30 -7.41
C ALA A 39 -10.92 -22.93 -7.40
N TYR A 40 -10.93 -22.20 -8.52
CA TYR A 40 -11.66 -20.92 -8.60
C TYR A 40 -13.18 -21.07 -8.42
N GLN A 41 -13.78 -22.20 -8.83
CA GLN A 41 -15.19 -22.48 -8.55
C GLN A 41 -15.44 -22.74 -7.06
N MET A 42 -14.48 -23.32 -6.35
CA MET A 42 -14.51 -23.43 -4.89
C MET A 42 -14.50 -22.05 -4.27
N CYS A 43 -13.51 -21.21 -4.60
CA CYS A 43 -13.44 -19.83 -4.12
C CYS A 43 -14.76 -19.08 -4.37
N ARG A 44 -15.35 -19.28 -5.56
CA ARG A 44 -16.64 -18.69 -5.89
C ARG A 44 -17.78 -19.12 -4.98
N ARG A 45 -17.82 -20.39 -4.56
CA ARG A 45 -18.84 -20.91 -3.64
C ARG A 45 -18.58 -20.41 -2.23
N THR A 46 -17.33 -20.47 -1.76
CA THR A 46 -16.90 -19.98 -0.44
C THR A 46 -17.30 -18.52 -0.23
N THR A 47 -16.88 -17.61 -1.12
CA THR A 47 -17.25 -16.18 -1.00
C THR A 47 -18.78 -15.99 -1.01
N ARG A 48 -19.53 -16.77 -1.80
CA ARG A 48 -21.00 -16.63 -1.85
C ARG A 48 -21.68 -17.07 -0.56
N GLN A 49 -21.15 -18.09 0.09
CA GLN A 49 -21.71 -18.67 1.31
C GLN A 49 -21.39 -17.78 2.51
N HIS A 50 -20.14 -17.35 2.60
CA HIS A 50 -19.63 -16.55 3.72
C HIS A 50 -20.11 -15.09 3.62
N ASP A 51 -19.90 -14.41 2.48
CA ASP A 51 -20.36 -13.03 2.28
C ASP A 51 -21.18 -12.83 0.96
N PRO A 52 -22.52 -12.95 1.05
CA PRO A 52 -23.42 -12.68 -0.07
C PRO A 52 -23.41 -11.23 -0.58
N GLY A 53 -22.96 -10.28 0.23
CA GLY A 53 -22.81 -8.86 -0.10
C GLY A 53 -21.60 -8.62 -0.98
N ILE A 54 -20.41 -9.02 -0.52
CA ILE A 54 -19.17 -9.00 -1.32
C ILE A 54 -19.37 -9.79 -2.60
N TYR A 55 -19.95 -11.00 -2.55
CA TYR A 55 -20.25 -11.77 -3.77
C TYR A 55 -21.10 -10.99 -4.79
N ALA A 56 -22.06 -10.18 -4.32
CA ALA A 56 -22.86 -9.33 -5.21
C ALA A 56 -22.06 -8.16 -5.79
N LEU A 57 -21.19 -7.54 -5.00
CA LEU A 57 -20.27 -6.50 -5.45
C LEU A 57 -19.28 -7.03 -6.49
N VAL A 58 -18.73 -8.23 -6.29
CA VAL A 58 -17.80 -8.80 -7.26
C VAL A 58 -18.48 -9.12 -8.60
N GLN A 59 -19.80 -9.32 -8.64
CA GLN A 59 -20.51 -9.43 -9.93
C GLN A 59 -20.52 -8.13 -10.75
N LEU A 60 -20.30 -6.98 -10.11
CA LEU A 60 -20.16 -5.67 -10.77
C LEU A 60 -18.74 -5.44 -11.31
N VAL A 61 -17.80 -6.33 -11.04
CA VAL A 61 -16.43 -6.31 -11.56
C VAL A 61 -16.39 -6.98 -12.96
N PRO A 62 -15.45 -6.61 -13.86
CA PRO A 62 -15.31 -7.24 -15.18
C PRO A 62 -15.11 -8.73 -15.07
N ALA A 63 -15.78 -9.51 -15.93
CA ALA A 63 -15.76 -10.98 -15.91
C ALA A 63 -14.35 -11.61 -15.95
N VAL A 64 -13.36 -10.88 -16.45
CA VAL A 64 -11.94 -11.25 -16.48
C VAL A 64 -11.30 -11.19 -15.10
N LEU A 65 -11.48 -10.08 -14.38
CA LEU A 65 -10.91 -9.90 -13.03
C LEU A 65 -11.63 -10.72 -11.99
N ARG A 66 -12.77 -11.29 -12.39
CA ARG A 66 -13.65 -11.94 -11.47
C ARG A 66 -12.90 -13.02 -10.69
N PRO A 67 -12.53 -14.18 -11.26
CA PRO A 67 -11.90 -15.28 -10.51
C PRO A 67 -10.88 -14.88 -9.43
N ALA A 68 -9.99 -13.93 -9.75
CA ALA A 68 -9.01 -13.36 -8.82
C ALA A 68 -9.64 -12.74 -7.56
N CYS A 69 -10.68 -11.93 -7.69
CA CYS A 69 -11.40 -11.38 -6.54
C CYS A 69 -12.03 -12.46 -5.65
N TRP A 70 -12.56 -13.56 -6.22
CA TRP A 70 -13.13 -14.66 -5.42
C TRP A 70 -12.02 -15.40 -4.70
N ALA A 71 -10.85 -15.58 -5.33
CA ALA A 71 -9.70 -16.20 -4.68
C ALA A 71 -9.22 -15.38 -3.48
N LEU A 72 -9.08 -14.06 -3.62
CA LEU A 72 -8.73 -13.14 -2.54
C LEU A 72 -9.73 -13.22 -1.38
N TRP A 73 -11.02 -13.04 -1.66
CA TRP A 73 -12.04 -13.05 -0.60
C TRP A 73 -12.27 -14.43 0.01
N ALA A 74 -12.16 -15.52 -0.77
CA ALA A 74 -12.24 -16.87 -0.21
C ALA A 74 -11.07 -17.19 0.72
N ALA A 75 -9.87 -16.67 0.45
CA ALA A 75 -8.73 -16.82 1.34
C ALA A 75 -8.93 -16.06 2.66
N ALA A 76 -9.46 -14.83 2.59
CA ALA A 76 -9.85 -14.07 3.78
C ALA A 76 -10.88 -14.83 4.62
N SER A 77 -11.96 -15.34 4.00
CA SER A 77 -12.99 -16.12 4.70
C SER A 77 -12.45 -17.40 5.34
N VAL A 78 -11.49 -18.09 4.72
CA VAL A 78 -10.89 -19.29 5.34
C VAL A 78 -10.10 -18.92 6.59
N LEU A 79 -9.34 -17.84 6.56
CA LEU A 79 -8.59 -17.39 7.75
C LEU A 79 -9.53 -17.01 8.90
N ASP A 80 -10.63 -16.35 8.56
CA ASP A 80 -11.70 -15.99 9.50
C ASP A 80 -12.36 -17.25 10.10
N ASP A 81 -12.79 -18.20 9.26
CA ASP A 81 -13.38 -19.48 9.70
C ASP A 81 -12.42 -20.27 10.64
N LEU A 82 -11.10 -20.18 10.43
CA LEU A 82 -10.10 -20.82 11.29
C LEU A 82 -9.92 -20.08 12.62
N ALA A 83 -10.02 -18.75 12.63
CA ALA A 83 -9.93 -17.94 13.84
C ALA A 83 -11.17 -18.11 14.74
N ASP A 84 -12.32 -18.39 14.13
CA ASP A 84 -13.64 -18.51 14.78
C ASP A 84 -14.13 -19.96 14.92
N GLU A 85 -13.25 -20.95 14.74
CA GLU A 85 -13.61 -22.37 14.79
C GLU A 85 -14.27 -22.76 16.13
N ARG A 86 -15.58 -23.01 16.07
CA ARG A 86 -16.40 -23.35 17.24
C ARG A 86 -15.95 -24.67 17.87
N GLY A 87 -15.69 -24.62 19.18
CA GLY A 87 -15.31 -25.78 19.98
C GLY A 87 -13.80 -26.02 20.09
N ALA A 88 -12.97 -25.29 19.34
CA ALA A 88 -11.52 -25.28 19.51
C ALA A 88 -11.10 -24.23 20.56
N ALA A 89 -10.07 -24.52 21.34
CA ALA A 89 -9.51 -23.56 22.30
C ALA A 89 -8.79 -22.40 21.56
N PRO A 90 -8.70 -21.19 22.15
CA PRO A 90 -8.00 -20.04 21.56
C PRO A 90 -6.62 -20.36 20.96
N ALA A 91 -5.80 -21.12 21.68
CA ALA A 91 -4.47 -21.51 21.22
C ALA A 91 -4.49 -22.49 20.04
N GLU A 92 -5.53 -23.33 19.93
CA GLU A 92 -5.71 -24.25 18.80
C GLU A 92 -6.13 -23.48 17.55
N ARG A 93 -7.08 -22.55 17.67
CA ARG A 93 -7.49 -21.66 16.57
C ARG A 93 -6.32 -20.82 16.04
N ALA A 94 -5.54 -20.22 16.94
CA ALA A 94 -4.31 -19.52 16.59
C ALA A 94 -3.31 -20.46 15.85
N ALA A 95 -3.14 -21.69 16.32
CA ALA A 95 -2.28 -22.68 15.67
C ALA A 95 -2.79 -23.07 14.27
N HIS A 96 -4.11 -23.14 14.07
CA HIS A 96 -4.72 -23.41 12.76
C HIS A 96 -4.48 -22.26 11.76
N VAL A 97 -4.68 -21.01 12.18
CA VAL A 97 -4.36 -19.83 11.37
C VAL A 97 -2.87 -19.81 11.00
N GLU A 98 -1.98 -20.00 11.98
CA GLU A 98 -0.53 -20.05 11.77
C GLU A 98 -0.12 -21.20 10.82
N ALA A 99 -0.76 -22.38 10.93
CA ALA A 99 -0.52 -23.49 10.03
C ALA A 99 -0.93 -23.16 8.59
N TRP A 100 -2.08 -22.52 8.39
CA TRP A 100 -2.54 -22.08 7.08
C TRP A 100 -1.61 -21.01 6.49
N THR A 101 -1.19 -20.02 7.29
CA THR A 101 -0.25 -18.96 6.86
C THR A 101 1.12 -19.53 6.47
N ARG A 102 1.67 -20.46 7.27
CA ARG A 102 2.92 -21.15 6.91
C ARG A 102 2.78 -21.99 5.66
N ALA A 103 1.65 -22.69 5.49
CA ALA A 103 1.37 -23.44 4.27
C ALA A 103 1.29 -22.52 3.05
N LEU A 104 0.62 -21.37 3.14
CA LEU A 104 0.59 -20.38 2.07
C LEU A 104 1.99 -19.86 1.72
N LYS A 105 2.82 -19.53 2.73
CA LYS A 105 4.20 -19.09 2.52
C LYS A 105 5.02 -20.15 1.77
N HIS A 106 4.89 -21.42 2.18
CA HIS A 106 5.53 -22.55 1.51
C HIS A 106 5.03 -22.71 0.07
N ASP A 107 3.70 -22.70 -0.12
CA ASP A 107 3.07 -22.88 -1.43
C ASP A 107 3.52 -21.76 -2.40
N LEU A 108 3.59 -20.51 -1.93
CA LEU A 108 4.11 -19.38 -2.72
C LEU A 108 5.56 -19.61 -3.17
N ALA A 109 6.41 -20.14 -2.27
CA ALA A 109 7.80 -20.41 -2.58
C ALA A 109 7.98 -21.57 -3.58
N VAL A 110 7.16 -22.62 -3.49
CA VAL A 110 7.22 -23.78 -4.40
C VAL A 110 6.40 -23.55 -5.68
N GLY A 111 5.49 -22.57 -5.68
CA GLY A 111 4.63 -22.22 -6.80
C GLY A 111 3.47 -23.19 -7.06
N ARG A 112 3.11 -24.03 -6.08
CA ARG A 112 2.01 -25.00 -6.16
C ARG A 112 1.34 -25.19 -4.80
N SER A 113 0.07 -25.60 -4.79
CA SER A 113 -0.67 -25.94 -3.58
C SER A 113 -1.59 -27.13 -3.86
N THR A 114 -1.75 -28.02 -2.88
CA THR A 114 -2.78 -29.07 -2.89
C THR A 114 -4.13 -28.58 -2.34
N ASP A 115 -4.13 -27.47 -1.60
CA ASP A 115 -5.34 -26.80 -1.16
C ASP A 115 -5.92 -25.97 -2.32
N PRO A 116 -7.20 -26.16 -2.68
CA PRO A 116 -7.82 -25.46 -3.82
C PRO A 116 -7.86 -23.94 -3.66
N ILE A 117 -8.10 -23.40 -2.46
CA ILE A 117 -8.22 -21.95 -2.26
C ILE A 117 -6.85 -21.31 -2.34
N ARG A 118 -5.83 -21.88 -1.67
CA ARG A 118 -4.45 -21.43 -1.83
C ARG A 118 -3.97 -21.60 -3.26
N TYR A 119 -4.35 -22.66 -3.97
CA TYR A 119 -3.95 -22.84 -5.36
C TYR A 119 -4.50 -21.74 -6.28
N ALA A 120 -5.78 -21.38 -6.14
CA ALA A 120 -6.37 -20.26 -6.86
C ALA A 120 -5.73 -18.92 -6.48
N LEU A 121 -5.39 -18.73 -5.20
CA LEU A 121 -4.72 -17.52 -4.71
C LEU A 121 -3.29 -17.39 -5.27
N LEU A 122 -2.54 -18.50 -5.36
CA LEU A 122 -1.22 -18.57 -5.97
C LEU A 122 -1.25 -18.24 -7.48
N ASP A 123 -2.21 -18.81 -8.23
CA ASP A 123 -2.39 -18.46 -9.64
C ASP A 123 -2.78 -17.00 -9.78
N THR A 124 -3.69 -16.51 -8.94
CA THR A 124 -4.11 -15.10 -8.92
C THR A 124 -2.90 -14.19 -8.72
N ALA A 125 -2.08 -14.44 -7.69
CA ALA A 125 -0.92 -13.63 -7.39
C ALA A 125 0.14 -13.68 -8.49
N GLY A 126 0.45 -14.87 -9.00
CA GLY A 126 1.43 -15.01 -10.08
C GLY A 126 0.98 -14.40 -11.42
N ARG A 127 -0.30 -14.53 -11.77
CA ARG A 127 -0.85 -14.02 -13.01
C ARG A 127 -1.00 -12.50 -13.01
N TRP A 128 -1.46 -11.96 -11.90
CA TRP A 128 -1.71 -10.53 -11.74
C TRP A 128 -0.57 -9.80 -11.04
N SER A 129 0.59 -10.44 -10.85
CA SER A 129 1.76 -9.88 -10.17
C SER A 129 1.41 -9.22 -8.82
N LEU A 130 0.56 -9.88 -8.04
CA LEU A 130 0.17 -9.38 -6.72
C LEU A 130 1.19 -9.81 -5.65
N ASP A 131 1.60 -8.86 -4.82
CA ASP A 131 2.44 -9.13 -3.65
C ASP A 131 1.56 -9.52 -2.45
N LEU A 132 1.47 -10.82 -2.17
CA LEU A 132 0.73 -11.31 -1.00
C LEU A 132 1.48 -11.11 0.32
N THR A 133 2.74 -10.67 0.33
CA THR A 133 3.47 -10.49 1.59
C THR A 133 2.94 -9.32 2.41
N SER A 134 2.23 -8.36 1.81
CA SER A 134 1.50 -7.31 2.56
C SER A 134 0.34 -7.88 3.40
N LEU A 135 -0.12 -9.10 3.13
CA LEU A 135 -1.16 -9.77 3.92
C LEU A 135 -0.62 -10.39 5.22
N GLN A 136 0.71 -10.48 5.41
CA GLN A 136 1.30 -11.08 6.61
C GLN A 136 0.83 -10.41 7.90
N GLY A 137 0.73 -9.07 7.89
CA GLY A 137 0.21 -8.31 9.04
C GLY A 137 -1.24 -8.62 9.36
N ALA A 138 -2.09 -8.78 8.33
CA ALA A 138 -3.49 -9.17 8.50
C ALA A 138 -3.62 -10.60 9.03
N MET A 139 -2.87 -11.55 8.47
CA MET A 139 -2.87 -12.94 8.94
C MET A 139 -2.36 -13.08 10.37
N ALA A 140 -1.32 -12.33 10.74
CA ALA A 140 -0.82 -12.28 12.11
C ALA A 140 -1.87 -11.69 13.06
N GLN A 141 -2.60 -10.66 12.64
CA GLN A 141 -3.72 -10.11 13.42
C GLN A 141 -4.81 -11.16 13.62
N THR A 142 -5.28 -11.83 12.56
CA THR A 142 -6.30 -12.89 12.64
C THR A 142 -5.88 -14.03 13.59
N ARG A 143 -4.58 -14.37 13.64
CA ARG A 143 -4.05 -15.33 14.61
C ARG A 143 -4.16 -14.80 16.05
N ASP A 144 -3.76 -13.55 16.27
CA ASP A 144 -3.74 -12.94 17.61
C ASP A 144 -5.17 -12.74 18.14
N ASP A 145 -6.12 -12.47 17.25
CA ASP A 145 -7.55 -12.29 17.55
C ASP A 145 -8.20 -13.57 18.14
N ALA A 146 -7.64 -14.76 17.84
CA ALA A 146 -8.09 -16.02 18.39
C ALA A 146 -8.06 -16.07 19.93
N HIS A 147 -7.28 -15.19 20.58
CA HIS A 147 -7.18 -15.07 22.03
C HIS A 147 -8.25 -14.16 22.68
N GLY A 148 -9.18 -13.63 21.88
CA GLY A 148 -10.28 -12.77 22.33
C GLY A 148 -9.94 -11.28 22.24
N LEU A 149 -10.96 -10.47 21.91
CA LEU A 149 -10.81 -9.05 21.61
C LEU A 149 -11.52 -8.17 22.63
N ARG A 150 -10.82 -7.14 23.11
CA ARG A 150 -11.40 -6.01 23.86
C ARG A 150 -10.72 -4.73 23.46
N PHE A 151 -11.49 -3.69 23.18
CA PHE A 151 -10.97 -2.40 22.74
C PHE A 151 -11.25 -1.33 23.81
N PRO A 152 -10.21 -0.63 24.32
CA PRO A 152 -10.41 0.45 25.28
C PRO A 152 -11.14 1.65 24.66
N ASP A 153 -10.82 1.99 23.41
CA ASP A 153 -11.28 3.21 22.75
C ASP A 153 -11.46 2.98 21.23
N TRP A 154 -12.00 3.99 20.55
CA TRP A 154 -12.19 3.96 19.10
C TRP A 154 -10.87 3.89 18.31
N ALA A 155 -9.74 4.34 18.88
CA ALA A 155 -8.45 4.31 18.19
C ALA A 155 -7.92 2.87 18.09
N ALA A 156 -7.98 2.11 19.19
CA ALA A 156 -7.63 0.71 19.23
C ALA A 156 -8.53 -0.14 18.33
N TRP A 157 -9.85 0.11 18.34
CA TRP A 157 -10.80 -0.56 17.45
C TRP A 157 -10.49 -0.26 15.97
N ARG A 158 -10.23 1.01 15.61
CA ARG A 158 -9.85 1.39 14.24
C ARG A 158 -8.53 0.78 13.79
N ALA A 159 -7.53 0.72 14.67
CA ALA A 159 -6.24 0.10 14.37
C ALA A 159 -6.40 -1.40 14.06
N TRP A 160 -7.22 -2.10 14.85
CA TRP A 160 -7.59 -3.51 14.62
C TRP A 160 -8.29 -3.69 13.26
N CYS A 161 -9.38 -2.94 13.02
CA CYS A 161 -10.10 -2.94 11.75
C CYS A 161 -9.18 -2.74 10.54
N ASN A 162 -8.34 -1.71 10.58
CA ASN A 162 -7.44 -1.38 9.48
C ASN A 162 -6.41 -2.48 9.22
N LYS A 163 -5.84 -3.06 10.27
CA LYS A 163 -4.84 -4.12 10.14
C LYS A 163 -5.44 -5.41 9.56
N GLY A 164 -6.70 -5.70 9.85
CA GLY A 164 -7.43 -6.87 9.33
C GLY A 164 -7.88 -6.71 7.87
N VAL A 165 -8.58 -5.64 7.52
CA VAL A 165 -9.30 -5.54 6.23
C VAL A 165 -8.55 -4.81 5.13
N VAL A 166 -7.80 -3.75 5.46
CA VAL A 166 -7.19 -2.85 4.46
C VAL A 166 -6.22 -3.59 3.55
N PRO A 167 -5.36 -4.50 4.05
CA PRO A 167 -4.45 -5.27 3.18
C PRO A 167 -5.19 -6.07 2.10
N TRP A 168 -6.36 -6.65 2.40
CA TRP A 168 -7.16 -7.39 1.41
C TRP A 168 -7.79 -6.48 0.35
N VAL A 169 -8.33 -5.33 0.78
CA VAL A 169 -8.85 -4.31 -0.14
C VAL A 169 -7.75 -3.79 -1.05
N ASP A 170 -6.54 -3.65 -0.51
CA ASP A 170 -5.37 -3.20 -1.25
C ASP A 170 -4.91 -4.21 -2.32
N GLN A 171 -5.06 -5.52 -2.08
CA GLN A 171 -4.86 -6.53 -3.13
C GLN A 171 -5.86 -6.38 -4.29
N VAL A 172 -7.12 -6.08 -3.97
CA VAL A 172 -8.13 -5.81 -4.99
C VAL A 172 -7.79 -4.53 -5.76
N ARG A 173 -7.32 -3.47 -5.10
CA ARG A 173 -6.84 -2.24 -5.76
C ARG A 173 -5.69 -2.55 -6.74
N HIS A 174 -4.66 -3.27 -6.29
CA HIS A 174 -3.54 -3.67 -7.14
C HIS A 174 -3.99 -4.53 -8.32
N LEU A 175 -4.94 -5.46 -8.12
CA LEU A 175 -5.53 -6.23 -9.22
C LEU A 175 -6.14 -5.32 -10.31
N PHE A 176 -6.85 -4.26 -9.92
CA PHE A 176 -7.39 -3.28 -10.86
C PHE A 176 -6.31 -2.47 -11.58
N GLU A 177 -5.23 -2.12 -10.88
CA GLU A 177 -4.07 -1.43 -11.48
C GLU A 177 -3.39 -2.28 -12.55
N GLN A 178 -3.15 -3.55 -12.25
CA GLN A 178 -2.54 -4.51 -13.18
C GLN A 178 -3.45 -4.80 -14.39
N ALA A 179 -4.76 -4.62 -14.22
CA ALA A 179 -5.74 -4.69 -15.29
C ALA A 179 -5.83 -3.43 -16.17
N GLY A 180 -5.05 -2.39 -15.88
CA GLY A 180 -5.12 -1.11 -16.61
C GLY A 180 -6.36 -0.27 -16.30
N ALA A 181 -7.04 -0.53 -15.18
CA ALA A 181 -8.20 0.23 -14.72
C ALA A 181 -8.01 0.66 -13.26
N PRO A 182 -7.01 1.51 -12.97
CA PRO A 182 -6.59 1.82 -11.62
C PRO A 182 -7.74 2.37 -10.76
N MET A 183 -7.83 1.86 -9.53
CA MET A 183 -8.73 2.40 -8.51
C MET A 183 -7.98 3.50 -7.74
N THR A 184 -7.85 4.67 -8.36
CA THR A 184 -7.08 5.79 -7.80
C THR A 184 -7.77 6.34 -6.56
N LEU A 185 -7.17 6.07 -5.39
CA LEU A 185 -7.55 6.70 -4.13
C LEU A 185 -6.85 8.06 -4.03
N ARG A 186 -7.64 9.14 -3.99
CA ARG A 186 -7.08 10.49 -3.95
C ARG A 186 -6.60 10.86 -2.54
N LEU A 187 -5.43 11.50 -2.46
CA LEU A 187 -4.86 11.94 -1.18
C LEU A 187 -5.75 12.96 -0.45
N ASP A 188 -6.38 13.88 -1.19
CA ASP A 188 -7.33 14.86 -0.62
C ASP A 188 -8.63 14.23 -0.08
N ARG A 189 -8.81 12.91 -0.28
CA ARG A 189 -9.95 12.12 0.16
C ARG A 189 -9.58 10.98 1.10
N GLN A 190 -8.34 10.96 1.61
CA GLN A 190 -7.88 9.87 2.49
C GLN A 190 -8.76 9.69 3.72
N ALA A 191 -9.22 10.78 4.34
CA ALA A 191 -10.15 10.73 5.48
C ALA A 191 -11.50 10.11 5.11
N ASP A 192 -12.05 10.41 3.93
CA ASP A 192 -13.31 9.81 3.47
C ASP A 192 -13.19 8.28 3.32
N TYR A 193 -12.05 7.79 2.82
CA TYR A 193 -11.81 6.34 2.70
C TYR A 193 -11.65 5.67 4.06
N ARG A 194 -10.92 6.28 5.01
CA ARG A 194 -10.80 5.77 6.38
C ARG A 194 -12.18 5.66 7.03
N HIS A 195 -12.98 6.72 6.95
CA HIS A 195 -14.34 6.70 7.47
C HIS A 195 -15.23 5.66 6.80
N PHE A 196 -15.09 5.45 5.49
CA PHE A 196 -15.83 4.39 4.81
C PHE A 196 -15.48 3.01 5.36
N VAL A 197 -14.19 2.74 5.61
CA VAL A 197 -13.73 1.49 6.24
C VAL A 197 -14.31 1.37 7.65
N ASP A 198 -14.23 2.41 8.48
CA ASP A 198 -14.80 2.42 9.83
C ASP A 198 -16.31 2.11 9.81
N GLY A 199 -17.06 2.79 8.92
CA GLY A 199 -18.50 2.59 8.81
C GLY A 199 -18.87 1.20 8.28
N SER A 200 -18.05 0.65 7.37
CA SER A 200 -18.21 -0.71 6.88
C SER A 200 -18.03 -1.72 8.00
N GLN A 201 -16.96 -1.58 8.78
CA GLN A 201 -16.64 -2.48 9.90
C GLN A 201 -17.68 -2.39 11.01
N LEU A 202 -18.14 -1.18 11.35
CA LEU A 202 -19.20 -1.02 12.34
C LEU A 202 -20.54 -1.61 11.85
N THR A 203 -20.84 -1.51 10.54
CA THR A 203 -22.03 -2.15 9.95
C THR A 203 -21.93 -3.68 10.04
N ASP A 204 -20.74 -4.23 9.85
CA ASP A 204 -20.44 -5.66 9.94
C ASP A 204 -20.61 -6.16 11.39
N THR A 205 -19.94 -5.52 12.36
CA THR A 205 -20.10 -5.78 13.80
C THR A 205 -21.56 -5.76 14.25
N LEU A 206 -22.35 -4.80 13.78
CA LEU A 206 -23.78 -4.72 14.12
C LEU A 206 -24.62 -5.79 13.42
N THR A 207 -24.20 -6.24 12.24
CA THR A 207 -24.87 -7.32 11.50
C THR A 207 -24.67 -8.66 12.18
N ASP A 208 -23.45 -8.92 12.66
CA ASP A 208 -23.09 -10.19 13.29
C ASP A 208 -23.17 -10.19 14.82
N LEU A 209 -23.66 -9.10 15.41
CA LEU A 209 -23.83 -8.93 16.86
C LEU A 209 -24.47 -10.14 17.56
N SER A 210 -25.52 -10.76 16.99
CA SER A 210 -26.12 -11.97 17.60
C SER A 210 -25.19 -13.18 17.63
N THR A 211 -24.35 -13.32 16.60
CA THR A 211 -23.39 -14.40 16.47
C THR A 211 -22.25 -14.19 17.45
N ASP A 212 -21.68 -12.97 17.45
CA ASP A 212 -20.59 -12.59 18.34
C ASP A 212 -20.97 -12.75 19.81
N LEU A 213 -22.15 -12.27 20.21
CA LEU A 213 -22.65 -12.41 21.58
C LEU A 213 -22.85 -13.88 21.97
N ALA A 214 -23.32 -14.73 21.05
CA ALA A 214 -23.46 -16.17 21.30
C ALA A 214 -22.11 -16.86 21.52
N ASP A 215 -21.05 -16.34 20.90
CA ASP A 215 -19.67 -16.80 21.06
C ASP A 215 -18.93 -16.06 22.20
N GLY A 216 -19.62 -15.16 22.93
CA GLY A 216 -19.09 -14.44 24.09
C GLY A 216 -18.27 -13.19 23.77
N HIS A 217 -18.36 -12.71 22.53
CA HIS A 217 -17.66 -11.56 22.01
C HIS A 217 -18.55 -10.30 21.97
N LEU A 218 -17.96 -9.15 22.30
CA LEU A 218 -18.56 -7.84 22.11
C LEU A 218 -17.52 -6.95 21.44
N LEU A 219 -17.56 -6.89 20.11
CA LEU A 219 -16.55 -6.21 19.28
C LEU A 219 -16.78 -4.69 19.18
N LEU A 220 -17.14 -4.07 20.30
CA LEU A 220 -17.34 -2.63 20.43
C LEU A 220 -16.31 -2.06 21.42
N PRO A 221 -15.79 -0.84 21.17
CA PRO A 221 -14.90 -0.20 22.13
C PRO A 221 -15.66 0.20 23.39
N ARG A 222 -14.99 0.13 24.55
CA ARG A 222 -15.56 0.54 25.84
C ARG A 222 -16.07 1.97 25.79
N GLU A 223 -15.32 2.86 25.15
CA GLU A 223 -15.72 4.26 24.90
C GLU A 223 -17.10 4.39 24.24
N ALA A 224 -17.52 3.45 23.37
CA ALA A 224 -18.85 3.48 22.77
C ALA A 224 -19.97 3.07 23.74
N LEU A 225 -19.64 2.30 24.77
CA LEU A 225 -20.58 1.78 25.77
C LEU A 225 -20.77 2.75 26.94
N GLU A 226 -19.78 3.58 27.24
CA GLU A 226 -19.78 4.53 28.37
C GLU A 226 -21.02 5.45 28.46
N PRO A 227 -21.55 6.02 27.35
CA PRO A 227 -22.76 6.83 27.39
C PRO A 227 -24.04 6.06 27.74
N PHE A 228 -23.98 4.72 27.68
CA PHE A 228 -25.12 3.82 27.82
C PHE A 228 -24.90 2.85 28.99
N PRO A 229 -25.02 3.33 30.24
CA PRO A 229 -24.89 2.46 31.40
C PRO A 229 -25.84 1.27 31.30
N ASP A 230 -25.40 0.12 31.81
CA ASP A 230 -26.08 -1.18 31.76
C ASP A 230 -26.17 -1.86 30.39
N ALA A 231 -25.89 -1.17 29.28
CA ALA A 231 -26.00 -1.75 27.93
C ALA A 231 -25.04 -2.95 27.73
N GLU A 232 -23.80 -2.88 28.20
CA GLU A 232 -22.84 -4.01 28.12
C GLU A 232 -23.37 -5.25 28.86
N ALA A 233 -23.88 -5.06 30.08
CA ALA A 233 -24.39 -6.16 30.91
C ALA A 233 -25.68 -6.76 30.32
N ASP A 234 -26.54 -5.93 29.73
CA ASP A 234 -27.76 -6.36 29.06
C ASP A 234 -27.45 -7.11 27.76
N LEU A 235 -26.52 -6.63 26.94
CA LEU A 235 -26.05 -7.33 25.74
C LEU A 235 -25.46 -8.71 26.07
N ALA A 236 -24.60 -8.79 27.09
CA ALA A 236 -24.01 -10.06 27.54
C ALA A 236 -25.07 -11.06 28.06
N GLN A 237 -26.24 -10.57 28.49
CA GLN A 237 -27.36 -11.38 28.98
C GLN A 237 -28.45 -11.59 27.92
N GLY A 238 -28.22 -11.12 26.68
CA GLY A 238 -29.19 -11.22 25.58
C GLY A 238 -30.47 -10.42 25.82
N ARG A 239 -30.41 -9.36 26.64
CA ARG A 239 -31.57 -8.51 26.97
C ARG A 239 -31.61 -7.26 26.12
N TRP A 240 -32.78 -7.02 25.52
CA TRP A 240 -33.06 -5.76 24.82
C TRP A 240 -33.65 -4.72 25.77
N SER A 241 -32.80 -3.91 26.39
CA SER A 241 -33.21 -2.80 27.26
C SER A 241 -33.29 -1.46 26.50
N PRO A 242 -33.87 -0.41 27.09
CA PRO A 242 -33.83 0.93 26.51
C PRO A 242 -32.40 1.45 26.28
N ALA A 243 -31.44 1.09 27.14
CA ALA A 243 -30.04 1.44 26.97
C ALA A 243 -29.43 0.77 25.75
N VAL A 244 -29.68 -0.54 25.56
CA VAL A 244 -29.26 -1.27 24.35
C VAL A 244 -29.89 -0.68 23.09
N ALA A 245 -31.20 -0.39 23.12
CA ALA A 245 -31.88 0.22 21.98
C ALA A 245 -31.27 1.58 21.60
N ALA A 246 -30.91 2.41 22.58
CA ALA A 246 -30.29 3.70 22.36
C ALA A 246 -28.85 3.58 21.83
N LEU A 247 -28.05 2.65 22.39
CA LEU A 247 -26.70 2.33 21.91
C LEU A 247 -26.73 1.91 20.43
N ILE A 248 -27.58 0.94 20.08
CA ILE A 248 -27.69 0.46 18.69
C ILE A 248 -28.10 1.59 17.76
N ALA A 249 -29.05 2.44 18.15
CA ALA A 249 -29.46 3.59 17.35
C ALA A 249 -28.33 4.61 17.14
N GLU A 250 -27.48 4.84 18.13
CA GLU A 250 -26.32 5.73 17.98
C GLU A 250 -25.26 5.13 17.05
N LEU A 251 -24.97 3.83 17.21
CA LEU A 251 -23.99 3.11 16.37
C LEU A 251 -24.46 3.00 14.92
N THR A 252 -25.74 2.69 14.66
CA THR A 252 -26.27 2.66 13.29
C THR A 252 -26.25 4.04 12.66
N ALA A 253 -26.54 5.10 13.43
CA ALA A 253 -26.44 6.47 12.95
C ALA A 253 -24.98 6.87 12.64
N LEU A 254 -24.02 6.47 13.46
CA LEU A 254 -22.58 6.68 13.21
C LEU A 254 -22.13 5.97 11.94
N ALA A 255 -22.39 4.66 11.83
CA ALA A 255 -22.06 3.86 10.65
C ALA A 255 -22.66 4.47 9.38
N ARG A 256 -23.92 4.91 9.43
CA ARG A 256 -24.62 5.54 8.30
C ARG A 256 -23.92 6.82 7.82
N ARG A 257 -23.47 7.68 8.74
CA ARG A 257 -22.69 8.90 8.41
C ARG A 257 -21.32 8.55 7.82
N GLN A 258 -20.70 7.49 8.30
CA GLN A 258 -19.38 7.06 7.88
C GLN A 258 -19.38 6.42 6.48
N VAL A 259 -20.34 5.53 6.17
CA VAL A 259 -20.45 4.93 4.83
C VAL A 259 -20.98 5.90 3.78
N THR A 260 -21.64 7.00 4.19
CA THR A 260 -22.21 8.01 3.29
C THR A 260 -21.31 9.24 3.19
N ARG A 261 -20.30 9.22 2.31
CA ARG A 261 -19.37 10.34 2.10
C ARG A 261 -19.50 10.97 0.71
N PRO A 262 -20.01 12.21 0.59
CA PRO A 262 -20.15 12.89 -0.68
C PRO A 262 -18.82 13.06 -1.43
N GLY A 263 -18.74 12.52 -2.64
CA GLY A 263 -17.59 12.69 -3.52
C GLY A 263 -16.41 11.77 -3.25
N MET A 264 -16.57 10.73 -2.41
CA MET A 264 -15.56 9.66 -2.22
C MET A 264 -15.13 9.02 -3.55
N THR A 265 -16.06 8.88 -4.49
CA THR A 265 -15.84 8.31 -5.83
C THR A 265 -15.54 9.36 -6.91
N ARG A 266 -15.42 10.64 -6.54
CA ARG A 266 -15.19 11.73 -7.51
C ARG A 266 -13.80 11.61 -8.15
N GLY A 267 -13.77 11.52 -9.48
CA GLY A 267 -12.52 11.37 -10.24
C GLY A 267 -12.00 9.93 -10.31
N MET A 268 -12.71 8.97 -9.74
CA MET A 268 -12.44 7.54 -9.92
C MET A 268 -13.02 7.06 -11.26
N HIS A 269 -12.44 6.02 -11.85
CA HIS A 269 -12.99 5.37 -13.03
C HIS A 269 -14.46 4.93 -12.77
N PRO A 270 -15.40 5.08 -13.73
CA PRO A 270 -16.82 4.81 -13.50
C PRO A 270 -17.14 3.38 -13.02
N GLY A 271 -16.32 2.41 -13.42
CA GLY A 271 -16.43 1.01 -12.99
C GLY A 271 -16.23 0.84 -11.48
N PRO A 272 -15.01 1.07 -10.93
CA PRO A 272 -14.74 1.03 -9.50
C PRO A 272 -15.62 1.98 -8.70
N ALA A 273 -15.91 3.18 -9.22
CA ALA A 273 -16.85 4.13 -8.59
C ALA A 273 -18.23 3.50 -8.38
N THR A 274 -18.77 2.83 -9.41
CA THR A 274 -20.05 2.11 -9.30
C THR A 274 -19.99 1.02 -8.24
N VAL A 275 -18.88 0.28 -8.13
CA VAL A 275 -18.73 -0.77 -7.11
C VAL A 275 -18.78 -0.17 -5.71
N LEU A 276 -18.01 0.90 -5.46
CA LEU A 276 -17.90 1.53 -4.15
C LEU A 276 -19.19 2.24 -3.74
N ASP A 277 -19.84 2.99 -4.65
CA ASP A 277 -21.15 3.60 -4.41
C ASP A 277 -22.21 2.53 -4.10
N THR A 278 -22.17 1.40 -4.82
CA THR A 278 -23.10 0.30 -4.57
C THR A 278 -22.83 -0.38 -3.23
N ALA A 279 -21.57 -0.48 -2.80
CA ALA A 279 -21.22 -0.99 -1.48
C ALA A 279 -21.82 -0.10 -0.38
N ALA A 280 -21.66 1.23 -0.49
CA ALA A 280 -22.27 2.19 0.43
C ALA A 280 -23.81 2.06 0.48
N ASP A 281 -24.47 1.93 -0.68
CA ASP A 281 -25.92 1.76 -0.76
C ASP A 281 -26.40 0.44 -0.14
N LEU A 282 -25.64 -0.65 -0.30
CA LEU A 282 -25.94 -1.94 0.33
C LEU A 282 -25.75 -1.88 1.85
N MET A 283 -24.68 -1.24 2.34
CA MET A 283 -24.45 -1.04 3.77
C MET A 283 -25.57 -0.20 4.40
N ARG A 284 -26.03 0.85 3.73
CA ARG A 284 -27.21 1.60 4.18
C ARG A 284 -28.46 0.74 4.28
N ALA A 285 -28.72 -0.11 3.28
CA ALA A 285 -29.85 -1.03 3.32
C ALA A 285 -29.71 -2.08 4.44
N GLN A 286 -28.48 -2.46 4.79
CA GLN A 286 -28.17 -3.29 5.95
C GLN A 286 -28.45 -2.56 7.27
N LEU A 287 -28.03 -1.31 7.39
CA LEU A 287 -28.33 -0.47 8.56
C LEU A 287 -29.83 -0.24 8.74
N ASP A 288 -30.59 -0.03 7.66
CA ASP A 288 -32.06 0.02 7.72
C ASP A 288 -32.67 -1.30 8.23
N ALA A 289 -32.05 -2.44 7.92
CA ALA A 289 -32.49 -3.74 8.43
C ALA A 289 -32.13 -3.96 9.90
N ILE A 290 -30.97 -3.46 10.34
CA ILE A 290 -30.54 -3.44 11.75
C ILE A 290 -31.51 -2.59 12.57
N ASP A 291 -31.78 -1.36 12.14
CA ASP A 291 -32.72 -0.44 12.80
C ASP A 291 -34.13 -1.05 12.92
N ALA A 292 -34.58 -1.79 11.90
CA ALA A 292 -35.88 -2.46 11.89
C ALA A 292 -35.94 -3.75 12.72
N ALA A 293 -34.80 -4.34 13.10
CA ALA A 293 -34.76 -5.63 13.78
C ALA A 293 -35.24 -5.57 15.24
N GLY A 294 -35.00 -4.44 15.91
CA GLY A 294 -35.30 -4.25 17.33
C GLY A 294 -34.73 -5.40 18.18
N PRO A 295 -35.51 -5.97 19.13
CA PRO A 295 -35.04 -7.08 19.98
C PRO A 295 -34.54 -8.31 19.23
N THR A 296 -35.01 -8.54 17.99
CA THR A 296 -34.58 -9.71 17.23
C THR A 296 -33.11 -9.65 16.81
N LEU A 297 -32.49 -8.47 16.85
CA LEU A 297 -31.07 -8.25 16.59
C LEU A 297 -30.16 -9.10 17.49
N LEU A 298 -30.57 -9.41 18.72
CA LEU A 298 -29.77 -10.22 19.65
C LEU A 298 -29.91 -11.73 19.42
N THR A 299 -30.76 -12.15 18.49
CA THR A 299 -31.08 -13.57 18.27
C THR A 299 -30.79 -14.07 16.86
N ARG A 300 -30.70 -13.16 15.89
CA ARG A 300 -30.41 -13.49 14.49
C ARG A 300 -29.82 -12.30 13.74
N PRO A 301 -28.91 -12.55 12.77
CA PRO A 301 -28.39 -11.49 11.92
C PRO A 301 -29.51 -10.85 11.07
N PRO A 302 -29.67 -9.52 11.10
CA PRO A 302 -30.63 -8.83 10.25
C PRO A 302 -30.19 -8.89 8.80
N ARG A 303 -31.16 -8.90 7.88
CA ARG A 303 -30.88 -8.88 6.44
C ARG A 303 -31.80 -7.93 5.70
N PRO A 304 -31.32 -7.22 4.67
CA PRO A 304 -32.16 -6.31 3.90
C PRO A 304 -33.13 -7.13 3.06
N SER A 305 -34.32 -6.59 2.84
CA SER A 305 -35.32 -7.24 2.00
C SER A 305 -34.78 -7.47 0.58
N VAL A 306 -35.28 -8.51 -0.10
CA VAL A 306 -34.93 -8.78 -1.50
C VAL A 306 -35.25 -7.57 -2.38
N MET A 307 -36.32 -6.84 -2.07
CA MET A 307 -36.71 -5.61 -2.77
C MET A 307 -35.67 -4.49 -2.59
N ALA A 308 -35.18 -4.26 -1.36
CA ALA A 308 -34.15 -3.26 -1.10
C ALA A 308 -32.86 -3.60 -1.85
N ARG A 309 -32.40 -4.85 -1.78
CA ARG A 309 -31.19 -5.31 -2.49
C ARG A 309 -31.33 -5.20 -4.01
N THR A 310 -32.49 -5.54 -4.56
CA THR A 310 -32.72 -5.49 -6.01
C THR A 310 -32.79 -4.06 -6.54
N ARG A 311 -33.36 -3.12 -5.76
CA ARG A 311 -33.35 -1.68 -6.09
C ARG A 311 -31.94 -1.09 -6.16
N VAL A 312 -31.02 -1.56 -5.32
CA VAL A 312 -29.61 -1.14 -5.32
C VAL A 312 -28.83 -1.83 -6.46
N LEU A 313 -28.89 -3.16 -6.55
CA LEU A 313 -28.08 -3.94 -7.49
C LEU A 313 -28.52 -3.84 -8.96
N GLY A 314 -29.81 -3.61 -9.23
CA GLY A 314 -30.35 -3.54 -10.60
C GLY A 314 -29.70 -2.42 -11.43
N PRO A 315 -29.82 -1.15 -11.01
CA PRO A 315 -29.18 -0.02 -11.68
C PRO A 315 -27.65 -0.14 -11.69
N ALA A 316 -27.05 -0.63 -10.60
CA ALA A 316 -25.61 -0.83 -10.50
C ALA A 316 -25.07 -1.79 -11.58
N ARG A 317 -25.76 -2.90 -11.83
CA ARG A 317 -25.39 -3.86 -12.90
C ARG A 317 -25.39 -3.23 -14.29
N LEU A 318 -26.35 -2.36 -14.58
CA LEU A 318 -26.42 -1.66 -15.87
C LEU A 318 -25.28 -0.65 -16.01
N ARG A 319 -25.04 0.18 -14.97
CA ARG A 319 -23.94 1.17 -14.96
C ARG A 319 -22.57 0.49 -15.07
N SER A 320 -22.35 -0.58 -14.30
CA SER A 320 -21.14 -1.39 -14.36
C SER A 320 -20.94 -2.02 -15.74
N ALA A 321 -21.97 -2.64 -16.32
CA ALA A 321 -21.86 -3.26 -17.64
C ALA A 321 -21.51 -2.23 -18.72
N LEU A 322 -22.10 -1.04 -18.67
CA LEU A 322 -21.77 0.05 -19.58
C LEU A 322 -20.33 0.53 -19.38
N ALA A 323 -19.94 0.83 -18.14
CA ALA A 323 -18.58 1.28 -17.82
C ALA A 323 -17.53 0.31 -18.37
N TRP A 324 -17.66 -0.98 -18.04
CA TRP A 324 -16.70 -2.00 -18.47
C TRP A 324 -16.77 -2.37 -19.95
N SER A 325 -17.84 -2.00 -20.66
CA SER A 325 -17.88 -2.15 -22.12
C SER A 325 -17.03 -1.11 -22.86
N LEU A 326 -16.73 0.02 -22.19
CA LEU A 326 -15.98 1.15 -22.73
C LEU A 326 -14.53 1.19 -22.25
N THR A 327 -14.17 0.33 -21.30
CA THR A 327 -12.83 0.29 -20.70
C THR A 327 -12.00 -0.84 -21.31
N PRO A 328 -10.88 -0.55 -22.00
CA PRO A 328 -9.93 -1.57 -22.36
C PRO A 328 -9.28 -2.11 -21.07
N LEU A 329 -9.17 -3.44 -20.95
CA LEU A 329 -8.51 -4.09 -19.82
C LEU A 329 -7.29 -4.85 -20.33
N THR A 330 -6.19 -4.70 -19.60
CA THR A 330 -4.99 -5.51 -19.78
C THR A 330 -5.21 -6.85 -19.11
N VAL A 331 -5.05 -7.94 -19.86
CA VAL A 331 -5.23 -9.30 -19.37
C VAL A 331 -3.89 -10.02 -19.49
N PRO A 332 -3.21 -10.32 -18.38
CA PRO A 332 -1.95 -11.05 -18.41
C PRO A 332 -2.13 -12.44 -19.05
N GLY A 333 -1.07 -12.91 -19.72
CA GLY A 333 -1.03 -14.26 -20.29
C GLY A 333 -1.15 -15.37 -19.22
N PRO A 334 -1.23 -16.65 -19.61
CA PRO A 334 -1.15 -17.76 -18.68
C PRO A 334 0.15 -17.69 -17.86
N ARG A 335 0.09 -18.09 -16.58
CA ARG A 335 1.31 -18.30 -15.79
C ARG A 335 2.22 -19.29 -16.55
N PRO A 336 3.51 -19.00 -16.75
CA PRO A 336 4.45 -19.95 -17.36
C PRO A 336 4.41 -21.27 -16.60
N SER A 337 4.36 -22.39 -17.32
CA SER A 337 4.40 -23.71 -16.69
C SER A 337 5.74 -23.89 -15.96
N ALA A 338 5.73 -24.54 -14.79
CA ALA A 338 6.95 -24.77 -13.99
C ALA A 338 8.04 -25.56 -14.75
N THR A 339 7.68 -26.19 -15.88
CA THR A 339 8.56 -26.90 -16.82
C THR A 339 9.17 -26.02 -17.92
N GLU A 340 8.58 -24.88 -18.26
CA GLU A 340 9.14 -23.90 -19.21
C GLU A 340 9.82 -22.72 -18.51
N ALA A 341 9.52 -22.51 -17.23
CA ALA A 341 10.37 -21.74 -16.32
C ALA A 341 11.62 -22.59 -16.05
N GLY A 342 12.68 -22.41 -16.86
CA GLY A 342 13.99 -22.98 -16.57
C GLY A 342 14.34 -22.75 -15.11
N ASN A 343 14.54 -23.85 -14.37
CA ASN A 343 14.83 -23.92 -12.94
C ASN A 343 14.25 -22.77 -12.11
N PRO A 344 13.10 -22.93 -11.43
CA PRO A 344 12.79 -22.04 -10.33
C PRO A 344 13.87 -22.26 -9.27
N GLY A 345 14.77 -21.28 -9.13
CA GLY A 345 15.72 -21.25 -8.03
C GLY A 345 14.96 -21.39 -6.69
N PRO A 346 15.57 -22.03 -5.68
CA PRO A 346 14.91 -22.30 -4.42
C PRO A 346 14.43 -21.00 -3.76
N ALA A 347 13.35 -21.15 -2.99
CA ALA A 347 12.75 -20.17 -2.10
C ALA A 347 13.70 -19.07 -1.64
N ALA A 348 13.33 -17.81 -1.88
CA ALA A 348 13.97 -16.65 -1.29
C ALA A 348 13.64 -16.60 0.22
N ASP A 349 14.32 -17.44 1.00
CA ASP A 349 15.12 -16.86 2.07
C ASP A 349 16.43 -16.38 1.43
N ASP A 350 16.86 -15.20 1.83
CA ASP A 350 17.97 -14.43 1.31
C ASP A 350 19.28 -15.23 1.09
N THR A 351 20.06 -14.82 0.08
CA THR A 351 21.50 -15.04 -0.20
C THR A 351 21.85 -15.06 -1.70
N GLY A 352 20.94 -14.65 -2.58
CA GLY A 352 21.26 -14.36 -3.99
C GLY A 352 21.77 -12.94 -4.26
N LEU A 353 21.84 -12.08 -3.24
CA LEU A 353 22.32 -10.71 -3.39
C LEU A 353 23.82 -10.76 -3.72
N ARG A 354 24.18 -10.14 -4.85
CA ARG A 354 25.59 -10.04 -5.23
C ARG A 354 26.27 -9.00 -4.34
N PRO A 355 27.54 -9.19 -3.96
CA PRO A 355 28.31 -8.09 -3.39
C PRO A 355 28.42 -6.95 -4.41
N PRO A 356 28.62 -5.70 -3.95
CA PRO A 356 28.96 -4.61 -4.86
C PRO A 356 30.22 -4.97 -5.67
N PRO A 357 30.31 -4.55 -6.94
CA PRO A 357 31.49 -4.81 -7.76
C PRO A 357 32.70 -4.09 -7.13
N PRO A 358 33.89 -4.73 -7.07
CA PRO A 358 35.07 -4.10 -6.51
C PRO A 358 35.46 -2.88 -7.34
N HIS A 359 36.05 -1.87 -6.69
CA HIS A 359 36.61 -0.72 -7.41
C HIS A 359 37.65 -1.16 -8.45
N PRO A 360 37.70 -0.56 -9.66
CA PRO A 360 38.65 -0.95 -10.73
C PRO A 360 40.11 -0.98 -10.28
N ASP A 361 40.51 -0.04 -9.42
CA ASP A 361 41.87 0.04 -8.88
C ASP A 361 42.15 -0.95 -7.72
N GLY A 362 41.19 -1.81 -7.36
CA GLY A 362 41.32 -2.79 -6.29
C GLY A 362 41.33 -2.20 -4.86
N ILE A 363 41.06 -0.91 -4.73
CA ILE A 363 41.01 -0.19 -3.46
C ILE A 363 39.87 -0.75 -2.59
N ARG A 364 40.05 -0.69 -1.27
CA ARG A 364 39.12 -1.18 -0.25
C ARG A 364 38.72 -0.04 0.68
N PRO A 365 37.53 -0.11 1.30
CA PRO A 365 37.07 0.92 2.22
C PRO A 365 38.03 1.06 3.43
N PRO A 366 38.18 2.27 3.98
CA PRO A 366 38.92 2.47 5.21
C PRO A 366 38.23 1.79 6.40
N GLN A 367 38.99 1.40 7.41
CA GLN A 367 38.45 0.86 8.65
C GLN A 367 38.03 2.01 9.58
N ILE A 368 36.71 2.22 9.70
CA ILE A 368 36.12 3.20 10.61
C ILE A 368 35.53 2.46 11.81
N ALA A 369 35.86 2.89 13.02
CA ALA A 369 35.26 2.32 14.23
C ALA A 369 33.75 2.58 14.23
N ALA A 370 32.94 1.59 14.62
CA ALA A 370 31.48 1.66 14.51
C ALA A 370 30.84 2.90 15.18
N HIS A 371 31.40 3.40 16.28
CA HIS A 371 30.91 4.59 16.98
C HIS A 371 31.26 5.92 16.30
N HIS A 372 32.16 5.90 15.31
CA HIS A 372 32.53 7.04 14.46
C HIS A 372 31.91 6.97 13.06
N MET A 373 31.21 5.88 12.72
CA MET A 373 30.50 5.76 11.44
C MET A 373 29.26 6.67 11.47
N PRO A 374 29.04 7.54 10.47
CA PRO A 374 27.76 8.22 10.32
C PRO A 374 26.66 7.18 10.02
N CYS A 375 25.51 7.33 10.66
CA CYS A 375 24.32 6.56 10.34
C CYS A 375 23.75 6.97 8.98
N HIS A 376 23.81 8.28 8.67
CA HIS A 376 23.17 8.84 7.48
C HIS A 376 24.02 9.90 6.78
N VAL A 377 24.35 9.65 5.51
CA VAL A 377 24.99 10.62 4.61
C VAL A 377 23.99 11.12 3.57
N ALA A 378 23.87 12.44 3.41
CA ALA A 378 23.05 13.05 2.38
C ALA A 378 23.93 13.81 1.39
N VAL A 379 23.71 13.61 0.08
CA VAL A 379 24.59 14.14 -0.98
C VAL A 379 23.84 15.05 -1.95
N ILE A 380 24.35 16.27 -2.12
CA ILE A 380 23.93 17.20 -3.17
C ILE A 380 24.86 17.05 -4.38
N MET A 381 24.34 16.37 -5.41
CA MET A 381 25.06 15.98 -6.64
C MET A 381 25.15 17.13 -7.65
N ASP A 382 25.84 18.22 -7.28
CA ASP A 382 25.94 19.43 -8.10
C ASP A 382 27.13 19.38 -9.08
N GLY A 383 26.99 20.08 -10.21
CA GLY A 383 28.05 20.27 -11.19
C GLY A 383 27.88 19.53 -12.52
N ASN A 384 26.88 18.65 -12.67
CA ASN A 384 26.67 17.85 -13.90
C ASN A 384 26.73 18.67 -15.20
N GLY A 385 25.93 19.73 -15.31
CA GLY A 385 25.91 20.56 -16.51
C GLY A 385 27.19 21.37 -16.73
N ARG A 386 27.78 21.90 -15.65
CA ARG A 386 29.05 22.67 -15.71
C ARG A 386 30.22 21.77 -16.11
N TRP A 387 30.21 20.51 -15.66
CA TRP A 387 31.19 19.49 -16.05
C TRP A 387 31.16 19.20 -17.55
N ALA A 388 29.95 19.09 -18.12
CA ALA A 388 29.77 18.88 -19.56
C ALA A 388 30.23 20.10 -20.36
N GLU A 389 29.81 21.31 -19.94
CA GLU A 389 30.18 22.58 -20.57
C GLU A 389 31.71 22.78 -20.60
N GLN A 390 32.42 22.50 -19.50
CA GLN A 390 33.89 22.59 -19.46
C GLN A 390 34.60 21.64 -20.43
N ARG A 391 33.94 20.56 -20.84
CA ARG A 391 34.47 19.55 -21.77
C ARG A 391 33.92 19.73 -23.19
N GLY A 392 33.16 20.79 -23.46
CA GLY A 392 32.53 21.02 -24.76
C GLY A 392 31.43 20.00 -25.09
N LEU A 393 30.87 19.33 -24.08
CA LEU A 393 29.85 18.30 -24.23
C LEU A 393 28.44 18.86 -23.95
N PRO A 394 27.38 18.28 -24.55
CA PRO A 394 26.01 18.58 -24.17
C PRO A 394 25.73 18.25 -22.70
N ARG A 395 24.87 19.04 -22.04
CA ARG A 395 24.54 18.88 -20.60
C ARG A 395 24.08 17.47 -20.21
N HIS A 396 23.38 16.75 -21.11
CA HIS A 396 22.92 15.39 -20.84
C HIS A 396 24.07 14.38 -20.66
N GLU A 397 25.24 14.62 -21.25
CA GLU A 397 26.43 13.79 -21.01
C GLU A 397 26.93 13.93 -19.58
N GLY A 398 26.83 15.13 -19.01
CA GLY A 398 27.13 15.34 -17.59
C GLY A 398 26.19 14.57 -16.67
N HIS A 399 24.89 14.53 -16.99
CA HIS A 399 23.92 13.72 -16.24
C HIS A 399 24.15 12.22 -16.39
N ARG A 400 24.53 11.75 -17.58
CA ARG A 400 24.91 10.35 -17.83
C ARG A 400 26.10 9.94 -16.97
N ALA A 401 27.16 10.74 -16.97
CA ALA A 401 28.34 10.51 -16.12
C ALA A 401 27.99 10.62 -14.63
N GLY A 402 27.08 11.53 -14.27
CA GLY A 402 26.56 11.63 -12.91
C GLY A 402 25.78 10.40 -12.42
N ALA A 403 25.07 9.68 -13.30
CA ALA A 403 24.42 8.42 -12.95
C ALA A 403 25.45 7.33 -12.59
N ALA A 404 26.55 7.25 -13.35
CA ALA A 404 27.66 6.34 -13.05
C ALA A 404 28.31 6.66 -11.69
N ALA A 405 28.54 7.95 -11.39
CA ALA A 405 29.04 8.37 -10.09
C ALA A 405 28.09 8.00 -8.94
N ALA A 406 26.76 8.08 -9.15
CA ALA A 406 25.78 7.66 -8.16
C ALA A 406 25.83 6.14 -7.89
N HIS A 407 26.05 5.32 -8.92
CA HIS A 407 26.26 3.88 -8.72
C HIS A 407 27.51 3.61 -7.89
N GLU A 408 28.62 4.30 -8.17
CA GLU A 408 29.84 4.18 -7.37
C GLU A 408 29.60 4.58 -5.91
N MET A 409 28.83 5.63 -5.61
CA MET A 409 28.48 5.95 -4.22
C MET A 409 27.68 4.85 -3.53
N VAL A 410 26.73 4.24 -4.22
CA VAL A 410 25.95 3.12 -3.68
C VAL A 410 26.85 1.91 -3.40
N TYR A 411 27.77 1.59 -4.30
CA TYR A 411 28.74 0.51 -4.10
C TYR A 411 29.66 0.81 -2.92
N GLY A 412 30.19 2.03 -2.83
CA GLY A 412 31.02 2.49 -1.72
C GLY A 412 30.32 2.45 -0.37
N ALA A 413 29.05 2.86 -0.34
CA ALA A 413 28.20 2.84 0.85
C ALA A 413 27.96 1.40 1.34
N LEU A 414 27.66 0.46 0.43
CA LEU A 414 27.55 -0.95 0.78
C LEU A 414 28.87 -1.54 1.28
N GLU A 415 30.00 -1.24 0.61
CA GLU A 415 31.32 -1.78 0.96
C GLU A 415 31.77 -1.32 2.36
N ILE A 416 31.51 -0.06 2.72
CA ILE A 416 31.90 0.50 4.03
C ILE A 416 30.87 0.19 5.13
N GLY A 417 29.67 -0.29 4.78
CA GLY A 417 28.59 -0.59 5.72
C GLY A 417 27.80 0.65 6.19
N LEU A 418 27.63 1.64 5.31
CA LEU A 418 26.81 2.82 5.58
C LEU A 418 25.31 2.45 5.61
N PRO A 419 24.56 2.76 6.68
CA PRO A 419 23.15 2.38 6.78
C PRO A 419 22.20 3.20 5.89
N HIS A 420 22.38 4.51 5.80
CA HIS A 420 21.50 5.42 5.04
C HIS A 420 22.29 6.34 4.10
N LEU A 421 21.87 6.38 2.83
CA LEU A 421 22.38 7.30 1.81
C LEU A 421 21.20 8.03 1.15
N THR A 422 21.19 9.36 1.16
CA THR A 422 20.15 10.16 0.49
C THR A 422 20.72 11.04 -0.61
N LEU A 423 20.21 10.92 -1.84
CA LEU A 423 20.74 11.60 -3.03
C LEU A 423 19.77 12.65 -3.58
N TYR A 424 20.24 13.90 -3.74
CA TYR A 424 19.41 14.98 -4.29
C TYR A 424 19.40 14.99 -5.82
N THR A 425 18.42 14.30 -6.42
CA THR A 425 18.39 14.03 -7.87
C THR A 425 17.68 15.12 -8.67
N LEU A 426 16.50 15.56 -8.22
CA LEU A 426 15.74 16.62 -8.88
C LEU A 426 15.00 17.47 -7.84
N SER A 427 15.31 18.77 -7.78
CA SER A 427 14.66 19.69 -6.85
C SER A 427 13.40 20.34 -7.42
N THR A 428 12.51 20.81 -6.55
CA THR A 428 11.34 21.62 -6.94
C THR A 428 11.72 22.93 -7.65
N GLU A 429 12.92 23.47 -7.41
CA GLU A 429 13.43 24.66 -8.08
C GLU A 429 13.98 24.35 -9.47
N ASN A 430 14.30 23.09 -9.79
CA ASN A 430 14.83 22.71 -11.10
C ASN A 430 13.78 22.86 -12.21
N TRP A 431 12.48 22.89 -11.90
CA TRP A 431 11.43 23.22 -12.88
C TRP A 431 11.58 24.60 -13.54
N LYS A 432 12.46 25.47 -13.03
CA LYS A 432 12.83 26.74 -13.68
C LYS A 432 13.83 26.58 -14.83
N ARG A 433 14.41 25.38 -15.01
CA ARG A 433 15.30 25.04 -16.13
C ARG A 433 14.49 24.80 -17.40
N GLY A 434 15.18 24.68 -18.55
CA GLY A 434 14.52 24.37 -19.82
C GLY A 434 13.81 23.01 -19.80
N THR A 435 12.64 22.94 -20.45
CA THR A 435 11.79 21.73 -20.49
C THR A 435 12.54 20.50 -21.01
N GLU A 436 13.44 20.68 -21.97
CA GLU A 436 14.27 19.61 -22.53
C GLU A 436 15.18 19.00 -21.46
N GLU A 437 15.86 19.82 -20.64
CA GLU A 437 16.73 19.33 -19.56
C GLU A 437 15.95 18.52 -18.53
N ILE A 438 14.76 18.98 -18.16
CA ILE A 438 13.91 18.26 -17.21
C ILE A 438 13.43 16.94 -17.78
N THR A 439 13.00 16.93 -19.04
CA THR A 439 12.54 15.70 -19.72
C THR A 439 13.66 14.66 -19.74
N MET A 440 14.89 15.06 -20.09
CA MET A 440 16.04 14.16 -20.11
C MET A 440 16.38 13.59 -18.73
N ILE A 441 16.28 14.38 -17.65
CA ILE A 441 16.50 13.89 -16.28
C ILE A 441 15.45 12.83 -15.93
N LEU A 442 14.17 13.09 -16.22
CA LEU A 442 13.09 12.16 -15.91
C LEU A 442 13.21 10.85 -16.72
N GLU A 443 13.59 10.94 -17.99
CA GLU A 443 13.86 9.77 -18.83
C GLU A 443 15.06 8.96 -18.31
N ALA A 444 16.11 9.62 -17.81
CA ALA A 444 17.25 8.94 -17.22
C ALA A 444 16.85 8.17 -15.94
N VAL A 445 16.06 8.80 -15.07
CA VAL A 445 15.53 8.13 -13.87
C VAL A 445 14.63 6.95 -14.26
N GLN A 446 13.75 7.11 -15.26
CA GLN A 446 12.91 6.03 -15.75
C GLN A 446 13.75 4.85 -16.25
N ARG A 447 14.80 5.13 -17.03
CA ARG A 447 15.73 4.11 -17.54
C ARG A 447 16.44 3.37 -16.39
N GLU A 448 16.95 4.09 -15.39
CA GLU A 448 17.57 3.50 -14.21
C GLU A 448 16.62 2.56 -13.48
N LEU A 449 15.34 2.94 -13.34
CA LEU A 449 14.31 2.10 -12.72
C LEU A 449 13.97 0.88 -13.55
N ASP A 450 13.94 0.99 -14.88
CA ASP A 450 13.59 -0.10 -15.78
C ASP A 450 14.73 -1.14 -15.89
N GLU A 451 15.95 -0.67 -16.10
CA GLU A 451 17.17 -1.51 -16.18
C GLU A 451 17.53 -2.10 -14.82
N GLY A 452 17.44 -1.29 -13.76
CA GLY A 452 17.62 -1.74 -12.39
C GLY A 452 19.03 -2.25 -12.06
N PRO A 453 20.10 -1.46 -12.26
CA PRO A 453 21.48 -1.92 -12.02
C PRO A 453 21.77 -2.31 -10.56
N LEU A 454 21.02 -1.72 -9.62
CA LEU A 454 21.11 -1.99 -8.18
C LEU A 454 20.17 -3.12 -7.71
N ARG A 455 19.43 -3.75 -8.63
CA ARG A 455 18.39 -4.72 -8.31
C ARG A 455 18.90 -6.02 -7.71
N ASP A 456 20.17 -6.34 -7.85
CA ASP A 456 20.72 -7.58 -7.29
C ASP A 456 21.59 -7.31 -6.06
N LEU A 457 21.64 -6.06 -5.59
CA LEU A 457 22.36 -5.63 -4.39
C LEU A 457 21.42 -5.48 -3.19
N ASP A 458 21.98 -5.51 -1.98
CA ASP A 458 21.25 -5.30 -0.72
C ASP A 458 20.92 -3.81 -0.45
N VAL A 459 20.23 -3.17 -1.39
CA VAL A 459 19.83 -1.76 -1.34
C VAL A 459 18.31 -1.60 -1.27
N ARG A 460 17.78 -1.16 -0.12
CA ARG A 460 16.39 -0.71 0.02
C ARG A 460 16.23 0.67 -0.59
N GLN A 461 15.56 0.76 -1.73
CA GLN A 461 15.33 2.02 -2.44
C GLN A 461 14.08 2.72 -1.91
N ARG A 462 14.15 4.05 -1.78
CA ARG A 462 13.04 4.93 -1.38
C ARG A 462 12.99 6.15 -2.26
N TRP A 463 11.80 6.68 -2.50
CA TRP A 463 11.57 7.94 -3.19
C TRP A 463 11.06 8.98 -2.19
N SER A 464 11.75 10.12 -2.13
CA SER A 464 11.25 11.30 -1.42
C SER A 464 10.96 12.43 -2.41
N GLY A 465 9.75 13.00 -2.34
CA GLY A 465 9.35 14.08 -3.22
C GLY A 465 7.85 14.16 -3.43
N ARG A 466 7.44 14.80 -4.54
CA ARG A 466 6.02 14.96 -4.88
C ARG A 466 5.70 14.36 -6.26
N PRO A 467 4.51 13.73 -6.41
CA PRO A 467 4.07 13.19 -7.70
C PRO A 467 3.64 14.27 -8.71
N ASP A 468 3.35 15.50 -8.29
CA ASP A 468 2.93 16.53 -9.23
C ASP A 468 4.03 16.84 -10.25
N LYS A 469 3.61 17.10 -11.49
CA LYS A 469 4.48 17.36 -12.65
C LYS A 469 5.35 16.18 -13.08
N LEU A 470 5.44 15.10 -12.29
CA LEU A 470 6.07 13.87 -12.74
C LEU A 470 5.12 13.08 -13.65
N PRO A 471 5.64 12.41 -14.70
CA PRO A 471 4.85 11.45 -15.47
C PRO A 471 4.29 10.34 -14.56
N GLU A 472 3.04 9.94 -14.81
CA GLU A 472 2.35 8.93 -13.99
C GLU A 472 3.08 7.58 -14.02
N ASP A 473 3.61 7.17 -15.17
CA ASP A 473 4.38 5.93 -15.32
C ASP A 473 5.67 5.94 -14.46
N LEU A 474 6.32 7.11 -14.34
CA LEU A 474 7.49 7.28 -13.49
C LEU A 474 7.14 7.18 -12.01
N VAL A 475 6.03 7.79 -11.59
CA VAL A 475 5.54 7.67 -10.20
C VAL A 475 5.22 6.20 -9.86
N HIS A 476 4.60 5.47 -10.79
CA HIS A 476 4.36 4.04 -10.62
C HIS A 476 5.66 3.24 -10.57
N ALA A 477 6.65 3.55 -11.41
CA ALA A 477 7.95 2.88 -11.41
C ALA A 477 8.70 3.08 -10.09
N LEU A 478 8.73 4.31 -9.57
CA LEU A 478 9.32 4.64 -8.27
C LEU A 478 8.68 3.79 -7.16
N ARG A 479 7.34 3.82 -7.04
CA ARG A 479 6.61 3.06 -6.01
C ARG A 479 6.81 1.55 -6.13
N ARG A 480 6.88 1.01 -7.36
CA ARG A 480 7.19 -0.42 -7.58
C ARG A 480 8.56 -0.77 -7.06
N GLU A 481 9.58 0.04 -7.34
CA GLU A 481 10.95 -0.24 -6.90
C GLU A 481 11.10 -0.08 -5.38
N GLU A 482 10.45 0.91 -4.76
CA GLU A 482 10.38 1.03 -3.29
C GLU A 482 9.82 -0.25 -2.66
N HIS A 483 8.68 -0.70 -3.18
CA HIS A 483 8.01 -1.89 -2.69
C HIS A 483 8.87 -3.16 -2.89
N ARG A 484 9.47 -3.31 -4.08
CA ARG A 484 10.30 -4.47 -4.46
C ARG A 484 11.53 -4.64 -3.56
N THR A 485 12.07 -3.53 -3.07
CA THR A 485 13.33 -3.49 -2.32
C THR A 485 13.16 -3.29 -0.81
N ARG A 486 11.92 -3.20 -0.32
CA ARG A 486 11.58 -2.79 1.07
C ARG A 486 12.17 -3.67 2.19
N ASN A 487 12.44 -4.94 1.90
CA ASN A 487 12.94 -5.91 2.89
C ASN A 487 14.48 -5.97 2.96
N ARG A 488 15.18 -5.19 2.13
CA ARG A 488 16.65 -5.13 2.12
C ARG A 488 17.15 -4.36 3.33
N THR A 489 18.30 -4.79 3.84
CA THR A 489 18.84 -4.31 5.11
C THR A 489 20.22 -3.70 5.01
N GLY A 490 20.94 -3.92 3.90
CA GLY A 490 22.33 -3.48 3.72
C GLY A 490 22.48 -1.97 3.65
N LEU A 491 21.74 -1.33 2.74
CA LEU A 491 21.72 0.13 2.58
C LEU A 491 20.29 0.61 2.32
N THR A 492 19.83 1.63 3.05
CA THR A 492 18.66 2.40 2.65
C THR A 492 19.08 3.56 1.77
N LEU A 493 18.79 3.47 0.47
CA LEU A 493 19.02 4.52 -0.52
C LEU A 493 17.73 5.33 -0.71
N THR A 494 17.73 6.59 -0.28
CA THR A 494 16.64 7.52 -0.58
C THR A 494 17.00 8.42 -1.75
N VAL A 495 16.18 8.41 -2.79
CA VAL A 495 16.36 9.23 -3.99
C VAL A 495 15.34 10.36 -3.95
N CYS A 496 15.84 11.60 -3.87
CA CYS A 496 14.99 12.78 -3.79
C CYS A 496 14.69 13.33 -5.19
N ILE A 497 13.46 13.11 -5.68
CA ILE A 497 13.00 13.49 -7.03
C ILE A 497 11.74 14.33 -6.93
N ASN A 498 11.77 15.52 -7.53
CA ASN A 498 10.78 16.58 -7.30
C ASN A 498 10.61 16.86 -5.79
N TYR A 499 11.76 16.95 -5.11
CA TYR A 499 11.84 17.18 -3.67
C TYR A 499 12.11 18.66 -3.36
N GLY A 500 11.53 19.15 -2.27
CA GLY A 500 11.85 20.43 -1.67
C GLY A 500 11.54 20.39 -0.17
N GLY A 501 12.52 20.71 0.66
CA GLY A 501 12.38 20.56 2.11
C GLY A 501 11.33 21.46 2.77
N ARG A 502 11.24 22.71 2.32
CA ARG A 502 10.14 23.61 2.73
C ARG A 502 8.77 23.06 2.37
N ASP A 503 8.65 22.38 1.23
CA ASP A 503 7.40 21.75 0.83
C ASP A 503 7.07 20.54 1.72
N GLU A 504 8.07 19.70 2.00
CA GLU A 504 7.93 18.56 2.93
C GLU A 504 7.43 19.02 4.31
N ILE A 505 8.06 20.05 4.88
CA ILE A 505 7.63 20.65 6.15
C ILE A 505 6.21 21.21 6.04
N ALA A 506 5.89 21.95 4.98
CA ALA A 506 4.57 22.54 4.80
C ALA A 506 3.47 21.48 4.66
N ARG A 507 3.72 20.39 3.92
CA ARG A 507 2.78 19.27 3.78
C ARG A 507 2.59 18.52 5.09
N THR A 508 3.67 18.32 5.85
CA THR A 508 3.62 17.67 7.16
C THR A 508 2.80 18.51 8.14
N ALA A 509 3.04 19.83 8.18
CA ALA A 509 2.24 20.76 8.98
C ALA A 509 0.76 20.78 8.57
N ALA A 510 0.46 20.74 7.27
CA ALA A 510 -0.91 20.67 6.77
C ALA A 510 -1.61 19.35 7.16
N ALA A 511 -0.90 18.23 7.10
CA ALA A 511 -1.41 16.93 7.53
C ALA A 511 -1.70 16.90 9.04
N LEU A 512 -0.79 17.43 9.86
CA LEU A 512 -0.97 17.59 11.30
C LEU A 512 -2.15 18.51 11.65
N ALA A 513 -2.28 19.64 10.96
CA ALA A 513 -3.41 20.54 11.16
C ALA A 513 -4.75 19.86 10.83
N GLN A 514 -4.78 19.02 9.80
CA GLN A 514 -5.96 18.24 9.46
C GLN A 514 -6.24 17.17 10.54
N ALA A 515 -5.22 16.41 10.96
CA ALA A 515 -5.35 15.43 12.04
C ALA A 515 -5.85 16.06 13.35
N ALA A 516 -5.37 17.25 13.70
CA ALA A 516 -5.84 17.99 14.87
C ALA A 516 -7.31 18.42 14.75
N ARG A 517 -7.73 18.89 13.56
CA ARG A 517 -9.13 19.24 13.28
C ARG A 517 -10.06 18.03 13.34
N ASP A 518 -9.56 16.87 12.95
CA ASP A 518 -10.31 15.61 12.94
C ASP A 518 -10.31 14.93 14.33
N GLY A 519 -9.63 15.52 15.32
CA GLY A 519 -9.51 14.99 16.67
C GLY A 519 -8.58 13.78 16.80
N GLU A 520 -7.75 13.50 15.77
CA GLU A 520 -6.78 12.41 15.77
C GLU A 520 -5.52 12.73 16.61
N VAL A 521 -5.18 14.02 16.76
CA VAL A 521 -4.06 14.49 17.61
C VAL A 521 -4.49 15.70 18.43
N ASP A 522 -3.98 15.81 19.66
CA ASP A 522 -4.16 17.02 20.47
C ASP A 522 -3.11 18.07 20.05
N PRO A 523 -3.51 19.22 19.46
CA PRO A 523 -2.56 20.25 19.06
C PRO A 523 -1.73 20.84 20.21
N HIS A 524 -2.18 20.69 21.47
CA HIS A 524 -1.44 21.15 22.64
C HIS A 524 -0.31 20.21 23.06
N LEU A 525 -0.31 18.97 22.55
CA LEU A 525 0.69 17.94 22.88
C LEU A 525 1.72 17.72 21.76
N LEU A 526 1.58 18.41 20.62
CA LEU A 526 2.49 18.25 19.47
C LEU A 526 3.90 18.77 19.79
N GLY A 527 4.87 17.86 19.79
CA GLY A 527 6.31 18.17 19.87
C GLY A 527 7.08 17.91 18.58
N GLU A 528 8.41 18.04 18.66
CA GLU A 528 9.32 17.75 17.53
C GLU A 528 9.23 16.27 17.09
N ASP A 529 9.16 15.34 18.04
CA ASP A 529 9.00 13.90 17.76
C ASP A 529 7.67 13.59 17.05
N ASP A 530 6.59 14.28 17.42
CA ASP A 530 5.30 14.14 16.73
C ASP A 530 5.42 14.63 15.29
N PHE A 531 6.08 15.77 15.08
CA PHE A 531 6.31 16.29 13.75
C PHE A 531 7.13 15.31 12.89
N ALA A 532 8.21 14.76 13.45
CA ALA A 532 9.06 13.78 12.77
C ALA A 532 8.28 12.52 12.36
N ARG A 533 7.40 12.00 13.24
CA ARG A 533 6.51 10.85 12.93
C ARG A 533 5.51 11.12 11.81
N HIS A 534 5.24 12.38 11.49
CA HIS A 534 4.31 12.77 10.43
C HIS A 534 5.02 13.16 9.12
N LEU A 535 6.36 13.16 9.09
CA LEU A 535 7.10 13.32 7.85
C LEU A 535 6.80 12.15 6.88
N PRO A 536 7.00 12.32 5.56
CA PRO A 536 6.74 11.27 4.59
C PRO A 536 7.49 9.95 4.86
N HIS A 537 8.69 10.04 5.45
CA HIS A 537 9.54 8.90 5.81
C HIS A 537 9.91 8.99 7.29
N PRO A 538 9.02 8.61 8.22
CA PRO A 538 9.20 8.84 9.65
C PRO A 538 10.32 7.98 10.28
N ASP A 539 10.78 6.95 9.56
CA ASP A 539 11.90 6.09 9.95
C ASP A 539 13.24 6.53 9.31
N MET A 540 13.28 7.67 8.61
CA MET A 540 14.54 8.28 8.16
C MET A 540 15.26 8.93 9.36
N PRO A 541 16.49 8.51 9.70
CA PRO A 541 17.25 9.16 10.76
C PRO A 541 17.71 10.55 10.34
N ASP A 542 18.10 11.36 11.33
CA ASP A 542 18.80 12.62 11.08
C ASP A 542 20.04 12.41 10.21
N VAL A 543 20.38 13.42 9.43
CA VAL A 543 21.58 13.42 8.59
C VAL A 543 22.78 13.74 9.48
N ASP A 544 23.74 12.84 9.55
CA ASP A 544 25.00 13.07 10.25
C ASP A 544 25.97 13.90 9.41
N LEU A 545 26.01 13.62 8.11
CA LEU A 545 26.92 14.25 7.16
C LEU A 545 26.16 14.68 5.90
N LEU A 546 26.12 15.99 5.64
CA LEU A 546 25.63 16.54 4.38
C LEU A 546 26.83 16.91 3.51
N TRP A 547 27.04 16.11 2.47
CA TRP A 547 28.09 16.33 1.48
C TRP A 547 27.53 17.05 0.25
N ARG A 548 28.25 18.05 -0.25
CA ARG A 548 27.93 18.75 -1.48
C ARG A 548 29.16 18.94 -2.37
N THR A 549 29.01 18.57 -3.64
CA THR A 549 29.96 18.86 -4.71
C THR A 549 29.63 20.20 -5.39
N GLY A 550 30.44 20.63 -6.36
CA GLY A 550 30.10 21.71 -7.28
C GLY A 550 30.57 23.11 -6.89
N ASN A 551 31.53 23.22 -5.96
CA ASN A 551 32.12 24.47 -5.45
C ASN A 551 31.12 25.41 -4.74
N GLU A 552 29.97 24.89 -4.31
CA GLU A 552 28.88 25.70 -3.76
C GLU A 552 28.64 25.35 -2.30
N GLN A 553 28.55 26.36 -1.44
CA GLN A 553 28.44 26.18 0.02
C GLN A 553 27.04 26.54 0.52
N ARG A 554 26.05 25.71 0.20
CA ARG A 554 24.67 25.86 0.67
C ARG A 554 23.96 24.50 0.73
N THR A 555 22.90 24.39 1.52
CA THR A 555 22.09 23.17 1.61
C THR A 555 20.98 23.10 0.55
N SER A 556 20.70 24.20 -0.16
CA SER A 556 19.78 24.21 -1.32
C SER A 556 18.39 23.61 -1.06
N ASN A 557 17.79 23.89 0.12
CA ASN A 557 16.46 23.37 0.49
C ASN A 557 16.42 21.83 0.61
N PHE A 558 17.57 21.18 0.79
CA PHE A 558 17.69 19.73 0.93
C PHE A 558 17.60 19.33 2.40
N LEU A 559 16.62 18.47 2.74
CA LEU A 559 16.41 17.88 4.07
C LEU A 559 16.55 18.85 5.25
N PRO A 560 15.94 20.06 5.24
CA PRO A 560 16.16 21.07 6.27
C PRO A 560 15.72 20.62 7.67
N TRP A 561 14.78 19.67 7.79
CA TRP A 561 14.44 19.04 9.06
C TRP A 561 15.57 18.12 9.53
N HIS A 562 15.82 17.04 8.77
CA HIS A 562 16.79 15.99 9.10
C HIS A 562 18.24 16.48 9.15
N ALA A 563 18.61 17.55 8.44
CA ALA A 563 19.98 18.05 8.34
C ALA A 563 20.28 19.22 9.30
N THR A 564 19.39 19.51 10.26
CA THR A 564 19.56 20.63 11.21
C THR A 564 20.88 20.56 11.97
N TYR A 565 21.29 19.36 12.37
CA TYR A 565 22.53 19.10 13.13
C TYR A 565 23.62 18.41 12.31
N ALA A 566 23.43 18.31 10.99
CA ALA A 566 24.38 17.64 10.11
C ALA A 566 25.72 18.39 10.08
N GLU A 567 26.81 17.64 10.05
CA GLU A 567 28.08 18.19 9.62
C GLU A 567 28.06 18.49 8.12
N LEU A 568 28.52 19.67 7.74
CA LEU A 568 28.54 20.10 6.35
C LEU A 568 29.93 19.86 5.76
N TYR A 569 29.98 19.10 4.67
CA TYR A 569 31.20 18.82 3.92
C TYR A 569 31.06 19.29 2.48
N PHE A 570 31.92 20.23 2.07
CA PHE A 570 31.89 20.83 0.74
C PHE A 570 33.18 20.48 0.00
N THR A 571 33.07 19.74 -1.10
CA THR A 571 34.23 19.39 -1.91
C THR A 571 34.35 20.28 -3.14
N PRO A 572 35.59 20.63 -3.53
CA PRO A 572 35.82 21.23 -4.84
C PRO A 572 35.60 20.17 -5.94
N GLY A 573 35.23 20.63 -7.15
CA GLY A 573 35.01 19.74 -8.31
C GLY A 573 33.53 19.41 -8.55
N TYR A 574 33.25 18.70 -9.64
CA TYR A 574 31.88 18.41 -10.09
C TYR A 574 31.51 16.96 -9.89
N TRP A 575 30.21 16.72 -9.61
CA TRP A 575 29.67 15.39 -9.34
C TRP A 575 30.17 14.27 -10.28
N PRO A 576 30.22 14.44 -11.61
CA PRO A 576 30.63 13.35 -12.50
C PRO A 576 32.10 12.90 -12.38
N ASP A 577 32.95 13.67 -11.70
CA ASP A 577 34.36 13.30 -11.45
C ASP A 577 34.54 12.53 -10.11
N ASN A 578 33.46 12.27 -9.36
CA ASN A 578 33.53 11.60 -8.06
C ASN A 578 33.23 10.10 -8.18
N ASP A 579 33.82 9.30 -7.30
CA ASP A 579 33.52 7.88 -7.09
C ASP A 579 33.50 7.50 -5.60
N ARG A 580 33.42 6.20 -5.30
CA ARG A 580 33.33 5.70 -3.92
C ARG A 580 34.45 6.16 -3.00
N ARG A 581 35.62 6.51 -3.53
CA ARG A 581 36.76 7.02 -2.74
C ARG A 581 36.42 8.36 -2.12
N ASP A 582 35.75 9.24 -2.86
CA ASP A 582 35.34 10.55 -2.35
C ASP A 582 34.30 10.42 -1.23
N LEU A 583 33.40 9.43 -1.32
CA LEU A 583 32.48 9.11 -0.22
C LEU A 583 33.24 8.63 1.02
N TRP A 584 34.21 7.74 0.85
CA TRP A 584 35.02 7.24 1.96
C TRP A 584 35.88 8.32 2.59
N ASP A 585 36.42 9.24 1.80
CA ASP A 585 37.18 10.40 2.28
C ASP A 585 36.28 11.35 3.07
N ALA A 586 35.05 11.60 2.59
CA ALA A 586 34.06 12.40 3.30
C ALA A 586 33.68 11.78 4.66
N ILE A 587 33.46 10.45 4.70
CA ILE A 587 33.19 9.70 5.94
C ILE A 587 34.40 9.71 6.87
N THR A 588 35.61 9.58 6.32
CA THR A 588 36.86 9.60 7.09
C THR A 588 37.06 10.97 7.76
N GLU A 589 36.85 12.05 7.02
CA GLU A 589 36.89 13.42 7.55
C GLU A 589 35.86 13.63 8.68
N TYR A 590 34.62 13.14 8.49
CA TYR A 590 33.60 13.15 9.54
C TYR A 590 34.08 12.36 10.79
N SER A 591 34.65 11.17 10.58
CA SER A 591 35.10 10.29 11.68
C SER A 591 36.27 10.86 12.49
N GLY A 592 37.06 11.76 11.91
CA GLY A 592 38.21 12.39 12.55
C GLY A 592 37.85 13.58 13.46
N ARG A 593 36.60 14.05 13.42
CA ARG A 593 36.18 15.24 14.17
C ARG A 593 35.79 14.91 15.60
N GLN A 594 36.30 15.69 16.55
CA GLN A 594 35.88 15.60 17.94
C GLN A 594 34.44 16.12 18.07
N ARG A 595 33.50 15.20 18.37
CA ARG A 595 32.09 15.54 18.60
C ARG A 595 31.96 16.55 19.73
N ARG A 596 31.63 17.80 19.39
CA ARG A 596 31.20 18.80 20.36
C ARG A 596 29.71 18.62 20.60
N HIS A 597 29.32 17.57 21.33
CA HIS A 597 27.99 17.58 21.95
C HIS A 597 27.93 18.83 22.83
N GLY A 598 26.86 19.60 22.78
CA GLY A 598 26.69 20.88 23.49
C GLY A 598 26.79 20.85 25.03
N ALA A 599 27.45 19.85 25.62
CA ALA A 599 27.88 19.82 27.00
C ALA A 599 29.20 20.61 27.15
N VAL A 600 29.18 21.56 28.08
CA VAL A 600 30.37 22.22 28.61
C VAL A 600 31.33 21.13 29.13
N PRO A 601 32.63 21.15 28.77
CA PRO A 601 33.60 20.22 29.34
C PRO A 601 33.56 20.35 30.87
N ALA A 602 33.35 19.24 31.58
CA ALA A 602 33.49 19.23 33.02
C ALA A 602 34.94 19.65 33.37
N PRO A 603 35.16 20.47 34.42
CA PRO A 603 36.51 20.89 34.78
C PRO A 603 37.36 19.66 35.10
N LEU A 604 38.55 19.60 34.53
CA LEU A 604 39.57 18.62 34.90
C LEU A 604 39.87 18.75 36.39
N ALA A 605 39.68 17.67 37.13
CA ALA A 605 40.08 17.53 38.53
C ALA A 605 41.54 17.09 38.64
#